data_AF-A0A9D7LU67-F1
#
_entry.id   AF-A0A9D7LU67-F1
#
_cell.length_a   1.000
_cell.length_b   1.000
_cell.length_c   1.000
_cell.angle_alpha   90.00
_cell.angle_beta   90.00
_cell.angle_gamma   90.00
#
_symmetry.space_group_name_H-M   'P 1'
#
loop_
_entity.id
_entity.type
_entity.pdbx_description
1 polymer ?
#
loop_
_entity_poly.entity_id
_entity_poly.type
_entity_poly.pdbx_seq_one_letter_code
_entity_poly.pdbx_strand_id
1 'polypeptide(L)'
;MLDLVVSIDEQVRGFAGDFLRLSSERLQVVTAYLAMKPPAVEEMAAIGDFLLASDHQTILSAAFNGDVPEGLRRALRRIGPSAQDRRCYTLLHQLLSRPHHESLTACIYRLSSIARSKLLIARMLPEAICRANVVEAITDVSAATDVTGAFEQLVSRGVNANDLAGAICKVRSESELMNLWHRWLIKLDCPPNPIPASSSFTPVRSGEELVSLAKRFRNCGARYLLPVMAGEDAMAVMEHGGESAMVHLRFSEGRWRCEGVYGPRNSPPSSALREALYEHLERHNVVVLSASRRKPSEWDSLRRLMRHRMLDFDFD
;
A
#
# COMPACT_ATOMS: atom_id res chain seq x y z
N MET A 1 23.78 22.89 -4.13
CA MET A 1 24.05 22.61 -5.56
C MET A 1 24.25 23.91 -6.32
N LEU A 2 23.27 24.82 -6.28
CA LEU A 2 23.45 26.17 -6.84
C LEU A 2 24.67 26.89 -6.26
N ASP A 3 24.93 26.75 -4.96
CA ASP A 3 26.12 27.34 -4.33
C ASP A 3 27.43 26.86 -4.97
N LEU A 4 27.54 25.55 -5.28
CA LEU A 4 28.71 24.99 -5.97
C LEU A 4 28.83 25.54 -7.39
N VAL A 5 27.72 25.68 -8.11
CA VAL A 5 27.71 26.24 -9.47
C VAL A 5 28.16 27.71 -9.45
N VAL A 6 27.71 28.49 -8.47
CA VAL A 6 28.13 29.89 -8.28
C VAL A 6 29.61 29.97 -7.92
N SER A 7 30.09 29.15 -6.98
CA SER A 7 31.51 29.13 -6.61
C SER A 7 32.43 28.73 -7.77
N ILE A 8 31.97 27.83 -8.66
CA ILE A 8 32.70 27.51 -9.89
C ILE A 8 32.66 28.69 -10.86
N ASP A 9 31.53 29.36 -11.04
CA ASP A 9 31.38 30.51 -11.95
C ASP A 9 32.24 31.72 -11.53
N GLU A 10 32.43 31.93 -10.23
CA GLU A 10 33.34 32.94 -9.69
C GLU A 10 34.80 32.73 -10.14
N GLN A 11 35.21 31.48 -10.36
CA GLN A 11 36.55 31.12 -10.83
C GLN A 11 36.61 30.90 -12.35
N VAL A 12 35.50 30.45 -12.94
CA VAL A 12 35.36 30.11 -14.37
C VAL A 12 34.16 30.86 -14.93
N ARG A 13 34.38 32.11 -15.32
CA ARG A 13 33.33 33.02 -15.76
C ARG A 13 32.49 32.43 -16.90
N GLY A 14 31.18 32.35 -16.70
CA GLY A 14 30.23 31.86 -17.69
C GLY A 14 29.81 30.41 -17.48
N PHE A 15 30.45 29.69 -16.56
CA PHE A 15 30.09 28.32 -16.18
C PHE A 15 28.62 28.20 -15.78
N ALA A 16 28.09 29.11 -14.95
CA ALA A 16 26.68 29.06 -14.53
C ALA A 16 25.73 29.23 -15.72
N GLY A 17 26.08 30.13 -16.64
CA GLY A 17 25.32 30.35 -17.86
C GLY A 17 25.31 29.13 -18.77
N ASP A 18 26.44 28.45 -18.92
CA ASP A 18 26.55 27.21 -19.70
C ASP A 18 25.83 26.05 -19.00
N PHE A 19 25.98 25.93 -17.68
CA PHE A 19 25.32 24.93 -16.84
C PHE A 19 23.79 24.96 -16.98
N LEU A 20 23.19 26.15 -16.93
CA LEU A 20 21.74 26.33 -17.08
C LEU A 20 21.23 26.03 -18.50
N ARG A 21 22.11 26.03 -19.50
CA ARG A 21 21.80 25.72 -20.91
C ARG A 21 22.13 24.27 -21.29
N LEU A 22 22.62 23.47 -20.35
CA LEU A 22 22.93 22.06 -20.60
C LEU A 22 21.66 21.28 -20.98
N SER A 23 21.82 20.29 -21.86
CA SER A 23 20.79 19.26 -22.04
C SER A 23 20.53 18.54 -20.71
N SER A 24 19.31 18.02 -20.50
CA SER A 24 18.97 17.29 -19.27
C SER A 24 19.93 16.15 -18.96
N GLU A 25 20.43 15.44 -19.98
CA GLU A 25 21.42 14.39 -19.78
C GLU A 25 22.75 14.94 -19.28
N ARG A 26 23.29 15.98 -19.94
CA ARG A 26 24.58 16.59 -19.56
C ARG A 26 24.49 17.22 -18.17
N LEU A 27 23.39 17.87 -17.87
CA LEU A 27 23.09 18.42 -16.55
C LEU A 27 23.19 17.32 -15.48
N GLN A 28 22.53 16.18 -15.68
CA GLN A 28 22.54 15.09 -14.69
C GLN A 28 23.93 14.46 -14.52
N VAL A 29 24.72 14.38 -15.60
CA VAL A 29 26.12 13.90 -15.52
C VAL A 29 26.99 14.86 -14.70
N VAL A 30 26.91 16.16 -14.96
CA VAL A 30 27.66 17.19 -14.19
C VAL A 30 27.21 17.21 -12.73
N THR A 31 25.90 17.20 -12.50
CA THR A 31 25.33 17.18 -11.14
C THR A 31 25.74 15.91 -10.38
N ALA A 32 25.78 14.75 -11.04
CA ALA A 32 26.26 13.51 -10.42
C ALA A 32 27.73 13.65 -10.01
N TYR A 33 28.59 14.23 -10.85
CA TYR A 33 29.99 14.50 -10.48
C TYR A 33 30.08 15.39 -9.24
N LEU A 34 29.45 16.57 -9.27
CA LEU A 34 29.50 17.52 -8.17
C LEU A 34 28.91 16.96 -6.87
N ALA A 35 27.91 16.09 -6.95
CA ALA A 35 27.32 15.44 -5.79
C ALA A 35 28.21 14.33 -5.20
N MET A 36 28.93 13.60 -6.04
CA MET A 36 29.79 12.49 -5.62
C MET A 36 31.20 12.96 -5.20
N LYS A 37 31.70 14.02 -5.81
CA LYS A 37 32.99 14.66 -5.56
C LYS A 37 32.81 16.18 -5.44
N PRO A 38 32.30 16.68 -4.30
CA PRO A 38 32.22 18.12 -4.08
C PRO A 38 33.64 18.72 -4.11
N PRO A 39 33.91 19.73 -4.97
CA PRO A 39 35.22 20.37 -5.05
C PRO A 39 35.64 21.02 -3.73
N ALA A 40 36.93 21.00 -3.43
CA ALA A 40 37.51 22.01 -2.53
C ALA A 40 37.58 23.37 -3.24
N VAL A 41 37.71 24.47 -2.49
CA VAL A 41 37.73 25.84 -3.06
C VAL A 41 38.87 26.02 -4.04
N GLU A 42 40.03 25.43 -3.75
CA GLU A 42 41.25 25.50 -4.56
C GLU A 42 41.13 24.74 -5.89
N GLU A 43 40.17 23.81 -5.98
CA GLU A 43 39.96 22.95 -7.15
C GLU A 43 38.88 23.50 -8.10
N MET A 44 38.14 24.54 -7.70
CA MET A 44 36.96 25.03 -8.42
C MET A 44 37.25 25.42 -9.87
N ALA A 45 38.38 26.09 -10.13
CA ALA A 45 38.78 26.48 -11.48
C ALA A 45 39.03 25.25 -12.37
N ALA A 46 39.88 24.33 -11.89
CA ALA A 46 40.23 23.11 -12.63
C ALA A 46 39.01 22.21 -12.86
N ILE A 47 38.10 22.11 -11.88
CA ILE A 47 36.87 21.34 -12.02
C ILE A 47 35.90 22.00 -12.99
N GLY A 48 35.78 23.34 -12.99
CA GLY A 48 34.95 24.06 -13.96
C GLY A 48 35.42 23.80 -15.40
N ASP A 49 36.72 23.97 -15.67
CA ASP A 49 37.31 23.67 -16.98
C ASP A 49 37.12 22.20 -17.37
N PHE A 50 37.34 21.27 -16.44
CA PHE A 50 37.11 19.84 -16.65
C PHE A 50 35.65 19.54 -17.03
N LEU A 51 34.68 20.11 -16.32
CA LEU A 51 33.26 19.87 -16.55
C LEU A 51 32.74 20.55 -17.82
N LEU A 52 33.39 21.58 -18.33
CA LEU A 52 33.06 22.19 -19.63
C LEU A 52 33.65 21.39 -20.80
N ALA A 53 34.90 20.91 -20.68
CA ALA A 53 35.62 20.29 -21.79
C ALA A 53 35.38 18.77 -21.94
N SER A 54 35.13 18.05 -20.85
CA SER A 54 35.12 16.58 -20.85
C SER A 54 33.83 15.98 -21.41
N ASP A 55 33.86 14.77 -21.97
CA ASP A 55 32.64 14.07 -22.40
C ASP A 55 31.87 13.44 -21.22
N HIS A 56 30.69 12.85 -21.48
CA HIS A 56 29.89 12.24 -20.41
C HIS A 56 30.59 11.07 -19.72
N GLN A 57 31.30 10.23 -20.47
CA GLN A 57 31.90 9.01 -19.92
C GLN A 57 33.09 9.36 -19.01
N THR A 58 33.88 10.34 -19.41
CA THR A 58 35.02 10.85 -18.64
C THR A 58 34.55 11.46 -17.33
N ILE A 59 33.49 12.28 -17.35
CA ILE A 59 32.92 12.87 -16.13
C ILE A 59 32.37 11.79 -15.20
N LEU A 60 31.60 10.81 -15.72
CA LEU A 60 31.07 9.73 -14.89
C LEU A 60 32.18 8.84 -14.33
N SER A 61 33.20 8.52 -15.13
CA SER A 61 34.35 7.74 -14.66
C SER A 61 35.09 8.48 -13.55
N ALA A 62 35.28 9.80 -13.69
CA ALA A 62 35.86 10.62 -12.64
C ALA A 62 34.95 10.68 -11.39
N ALA A 63 33.64 10.79 -11.55
CA ALA A 63 32.67 10.84 -10.44
C ALA A 63 32.65 9.54 -9.60
N PHE A 64 32.74 8.38 -10.27
CA PHE A 64 32.60 7.06 -9.66
C PHE A 64 33.91 6.26 -9.62
N ASN A 65 35.07 6.92 -9.72
CA ASN A 65 36.40 6.29 -9.66
C ASN A 65 36.59 5.12 -10.65
N GLY A 66 36.08 5.27 -11.86
CA GLY A 66 36.13 4.26 -12.93
C GLY A 66 35.04 3.19 -12.84
N ASP A 67 34.34 3.05 -11.71
CA ASP A 67 33.25 2.10 -11.54
C ASP A 67 31.93 2.68 -12.07
N VAL A 68 31.75 2.65 -13.40
CA VAL A 68 30.54 3.15 -14.06
C VAL A 68 29.70 1.96 -14.52
N PRO A 69 28.58 1.61 -13.84
CA PRO A 69 27.75 0.50 -14.25
C PRO A 69 27.10 0.73 -15.61
N GLU A 70 26.83 -0.35 -16.33
CA GLU A 70 26.18 -0.29 -17.63
C GLU A 70 24.84 0.45 -17.53
N GLY A 71 24.55 1.28 -18.54
CA GLY A 71 23.29 2.00 -18.62
C GLY A 71 23.13 3.14 -17.60
N LEU A 72 24.09 3.43 -16.72
CA LEU A 72 24.01 4.55 -15.77
C LEU A 72 23.72 5.88 -16.48
N ARG A 73 24.46 6.18 -17.54
CA ARG A 73 24.25 7.37 -18.37
C ARG A 73 22.81 7.46 -18.91
N ARG A 74 22.28 6.34 -19.40
CA ARG A 74 20.90 6.27 -19.92
C ARG A 74 19.87 6.46 -18.81
N ALA A 75 20.13 5.93 -17.62
CA ALA A 75 19.30 6.12 -16.44
C ALA A 75 19.32 7.59 -15.98
N LEU A 76 20.49 8.23 -15.89
CA LEU A 76 20.64 9.64 -15.53
C LEU A 76 19.79 10.57 -16.42
N ARG A 77 19.75 10.31 -17.73
CA ARG A 77 18.89 11.07 -18.66
C ARG A 77 17.41 11.08 -18.25
N ARG A 78 16.92 10.03 -17.59
CA ARG A 78 15.50 9.90 -17.16
C ARG A 78 15.19 10.57 -15.84
N ILE A 79 16.19 11.12 -15.14
CA ILE A 79 15.94 11.92 -13.94
C ILE A 79 15.24 13.24 -14.29
N GLY A 80 15.51 13.78 -15.49
CA GLY A 80 14.94 15.01 -15.98
C GLY A 80 15.85 16.24 -15.74
N PRO A 81 15.31 17.46 -15.86
CA PRO A 81 16.10 18.69 -15.79
C PRO A 81 16.39 19.16 -14.36
N SER A 82 15.86 18.50 -13.33
CA SER A 82 16.07 18.92 -11.94
C SER A 82 17.25 18.17 -11.33
N ALA A 83 18.28 18.91 -10.91
CA ALA A 83 19.41 18.39 -10.14
C ALA A 83 18.92 17.61 -8.91
N GLN A 84 19.54 16.45 -8.64
CA GLN A 84 19.18 15.60 -7.50
C GLN A 84 20.23 15.68 -6.39
N ASP A 85 19.87 15.16 -5.21
CA ASP A 85 20.82 15.02 -4.11
C ASP A 85 21.81 13.86 -4.34
N ARG A 86 22.91 13.86 -3.57
CA ARG A 86 23.92 12.78 -3.58
C ARG A 86 23.31 11.40 -3.34
N ARG A 87 22.25 11.32 -2.52
CA ARG A 87 21.61 10.05 -2.14
C ARG A 87 20.92 9.41 -3.34
N CYS A 88 20.33 10.20 -4.24
CA CYS A 88 19.73 9.72 -5.47
C CYS A 88 20.77 9.08 -6.40
N TYR A 89 21.87 9.78 -6.69
CA TYR A 89 22.94 9.25 -7.56
C TYR A 89 23.65 8.04 -6.96
N THR A 90 23.91 8.07 -5.65
CA THR A 90 24.51 6.94 -4.93
C THR A 90 23.60 5.71 -5.00
N LEU A 91 22.30 5.88 -4.75
CA LEU A 91 21.34 4.78 -4.81
C LEU A 91 21.23 4.23 -6.23
N LEU A 92 21.14 5.08 -7.25
CA LEU A 92 21.08 4.64 -8.64
C LEU A 92 22.31 3.83 -9.04
N HIS A 93 23.50 4.32 -8.70
CA HIS A 93 24.76 3.61 -8.93
C HIS A 93 24.75 2.25 -8.24
N GLN A 94 24.44 2.20 -6.94
CA GLN A 94 24.37 0.95 -6.16
C GLN A 94 23.42 -0.07 -6.78
N LEU A 95 22.20 0.33 -7.16
CA LEU A 95 21.20 -0.59 -7.71
C LEU A 95 21.58 -1.13 -9.10
N LEU A 96 22.37 -0.39 -9.88
CA LEU A 96 22.87 -0.84 -11.19
C LEU A 96 24.14 -1.67 -11.08
N SER A 97 25.05 -1.33 -10.16
CA SER A 97 26.30 -2.08 -9.94
C SER A 97 26.08 -3.40 -9.21
N ARG A 98 25.16 -3.44 -8.25
CA ARG A 98 24.87 -4.60 -7.39
C ARG A 98 23.37 -4.76 -7.21
N PRO A 99 22.65 -5.21 -8.25
CA PRO A 99 21.21 -5.37 -8.16
C PRO A 99 20.86 -6.45 -7.12
N HIS A 100 19.80 -6.21 -6.35
CA HIS A 100 19.31 -7.17 -5.35
C HIS A 100 18.71 -8.42 -5.99
N HIS A 101 18.18 -8.30 -7.21
CA HIS A 101 17.60 -9.36 -8.03
C HIS A 101 17.65 -8.97 -9.51
N GLU A 102 17.50 -9.94 -10.41
CA GLU A 102 17.73 -9.75 -11.85
C GLU A 102 16.74 -8.76 -12.47
N SER A 103 15.50 -8.75 -11.96
CA SER A 103 14.43 -7.88 -12.45
C SER A 103 14.65 -6.39 -12.18
N LEU A 104 15.47 -6.02 -11.19
CA LEU A 104 15.63 -4.64 -10.74
C LEU A 104 16.23 -3.73 -11.83
N THR A 105 17.31 -4.16 -12.47
CA THR A 105 17.97 -3.38 -13.52
C THR A 105 17.05 -3.17 -14.71
N ALA A 106 16.35 -4.22 -15.13
CA ALA A 106 15.35 -4.15 -16.20
C ALA A 106 14.18 -3.22 -15.83
N CYS A 107 13.76 -3.21 -14.56
CA CYS A 107 12.75 -2.29 -14.05
C CYS A 107 13.24 -0.83 -14.15
N ILE A 108 14.44 -0.52 -13.64
CA ILE A 108 15.02 0.83 -13.69
C ILE A 108 15.13 1.34 -15.13
N TYR A 109 15.58 0.48 -16.05
CA TYR A 109 15.69 0.85 -17.47
C TYR A 109 14.35 1.06 -18.18
N ARG A 110 13.22 0.64 -17.60
CA ARG A 110 11.88 0.82 -18.17
C ARG A 110 11.07 1.93 -17.51
N LEU A 111 11.52 2.49 -16.39
CA LEU A 111 10.87 3.64 -15.76
C LEU A 111 10.79 4.83 -16.72
N SER A 112 9.64 5.50 -16.77
CA SER A 112 9.44 6.74 -17.54
C SER A 112 10.28 7.90 -17.00
N SER A 113 10.42 7.97 -15.68
CA SER A 113 11.27 8.93 -14.97
C SER A 113 11.92 8.27 -13.76
N ILE A 114 13.14 8.71 -13.44
CA ILE A 114 13.89 8.24 -12.27
C ILE A 114 13.88 9.31 -11.20
N ALA A 115 13.39 8.93 -10.02
CA ALA A 115 13.46 9.74 -8.81
C ALA A 115 13.90 8.84 -7.67
N ARG A 116 14.46 9.42 -6.61
CA ARG A 116 14.92 8.66 -5.43
C ARG A 116 13.79 7.81 -4.82
N SER A 117 12.57 8.33 -4.75
CA SER A 117 11.40 7.56 -4.27
C SER A 117 11.14 6.32 -5.12
N LYS A 118 11.11 6.45 -6.46
CA LYS A 118 10.93 5.31 -7.38
C LYS A 118 12.02 4.26 -7.26
N LEU A 119 13.28 4.68 -7.06
CA LEU A 119 14.39 3.75 -6.82
C LEU A 119 14.23 2.98 -5.50
N LEU A 120 13.77 3.67 -4.45
CA LEU A 120 13.46 3.03 -3.16
C LEU A 120 12.30 2.04 -3.29
N ILE A 121 11.22 2.42 -3.97
CA ILE A 121 10.08 1.53 -4.26
C ILE A 121 10.57 0.28 -5.01
N ALA A 122 11.30 0.46 -6.12
CA ALA A 122 11.81 -0.66 -6.92
C ALA A 122 12.69 -1.63 -6.11
N ARG A 123 13.49 -1.10 -5.18
CA ARG A 123 14.35 -1.88 -4.28
C ARG A 123 13.54 -2.72 -3.27
N MET A 124 12.38 -2.23 -2.82
CA MET A 124 11.56 -2.90 -1.81
C MET A 124 10.69 -4.01 -2.39
N LEU A 125 10.32 -3.90 -3.67
CA LEU A 125 9.45 -4.88 -4.30
C LEU A 125 10.15 -6.24 -4.48
N PRO A 126 9.45 -7.36 -4.17
CA PRO A 126 9.88 -8.70 -4.52
C PRO A 126 10.17 -8.83 -6.02
N GLU A 127 11.13 -9.67 -6.37
CA GLU A 127 11.55 -9.90 -7.76
C GLU A 127 10.36 -10.21 -8.70
N ALA A 128 9.42 -11.03 -8.21
CA ALA A 128 8.25 -11.46 -8.96
C ALA A 128 7.35 -10.30 -9.43
N ILE A 129 7.34 -9.18 -8.69
CA ILE A 129 6.47 -8.02 -8.98
C ILE A 129 7.24 -6.72 -9.25
N CYS A 130 8.57 -6.75 -9.22
CA CYS A 130 9.40 -5.59 -9.53
C CYS A 130 9.36 -5.29 -11.05
N ARG A 131 8.40 -4.44 -11.45
CA ARG A 131 8.20 -3.98 -12.84
C ARG A 131 7.98 -2.48 -12.86
N ALA A 132 8.41 -1.82 -13.94
CA ALA A 132 8.34 -0.36 -14.05
C ALA A 132 6.91 0.19 -13.86
N ASN A 133 5.91 -0.44 -14.48
CA ASN A 133 4.51 -0.03 -14.32
C ASN A 133 3.99 -0.21 -12.89
N VAL A 134 4.49 -1.21 -12.15
CA VAL A 134 4.10 -1.43 -10.75
C VAL A 134 4.74 -0.37 -9.88
N VAL A 135 6.03 -0.08 -10.08
CA VAL A 135 6.73 1.03 -9.40
C VAL A 135 6.07 2.37 -9.69
N GLU A 136 5.54 2.58 -10.90
CA GLU A 136 4.81 3.79 -11.28
C GLU A 136 3.39 3.87 -10.72
N ALA A 137 2.75 2.72 -10.46
CA ALA A 137 1.43 2.65 -9.84
C ALA A 137 1.48 2.88 -8.31
N ILE A 138 2.65 2.72 -7.69
CA ILE A 138 2.86 2.92 -6.26
C ILE A 138 3.24 4.37 -5.99
N THR A 139 2.48 5.03 -5.13
CA THR A 139 2.56 6.47 -4.85
C THR A 139 3.77 6.85 -4.01
N ASP A 140 4.13 6.02 -3.03
CA ASP A 140 5.24 6.28 -2.12
C ASP A 140 5.90 5.02 -1.56
N VAL A 141 6.93 5.22 -0.73
CA VAL A 141 7.74 4.15 -0.13
C VAL A 141 6.96 3.36 0.93
N SER A 142 6.01 3.99 1.64
CA SER A 142 5.15 3.29 2.60
C SER A 142 4.25 2.31 1.87
N ALA A 143 3.59 2.76 0.78
CA ALA A 143 2.75 1.92 -0.05
C ALA A 143 3.52 0.73 -0.66
N ALA A 144 4.82 0.88 -0.99
CA ALA A 144 5.65 -0.24 -1.42
C ALA A 144 5.84 -1.32 -0.33
N THR A 145 5.93 -0.89 0.94
CA THR A 145 5.98 -1.78 2.10
C THR A 145 4.67 -2.55 2.21
N ASP A 146 3.55 -1.84 2.12
CA ASP A 146 2.21 -2.43 2.22
C ASP A 146 1.94 -3.42 1.07
N VAL A 147 2.35 -3.08 -0.15
CA VAL A 147 2.25 -3.98 -1.33
C VAL A 147 3.06 -5.25 -1.13
N THR A 148 4.28 -5.13 -0.60
CA THR A 148 5.15 -6.27 -0.33
C THR A 148 4.54 -7.16 0.78
N GLY A 149 4.10 -6.55 1.87
CA GLY A 149 3.44 -7.25 2.97
C GLY A 149 2.13 -7.92 2.54
N ALA A 150 1.30 -7.25 1.73
CA ALA A 150 0.07 -7.83 1.20
C ALA A 150 0.35 -9.02 0.26
N PHE A 151 1.37 -8.91 -0.59
CA PHE A 151 1.80 -10.03 -1.45
C PHE A 151 2.20 -11.24 -0.62
N GLU A 152 3.06 -11.05 0.38
CA GLU A 152 3.54 -12.12 1.28
C GLU A 152 2.38 -12.72 2.11
N GLN A 153 1.49 -11.89 2.64
CA GLN A 153 0.33 -12.33 3.40
C GLN A 153 -0.62 -13.19 2.56
N LEU A 154 -0.94 -12.78 1.32
CA LEU A 154 -1.78 -13.58 0.43
C LEU A 154 -1.12 -14.91 0.09
N VAL A 155 0.18 -14.90 -0.23
CA VAL A 155 0.93 -16.13 -0.56
C VAL A 155 0.98 -17.09 0.64
N SER A 156 1.22 -16.58 1.86
CA SER A 156 1.20 -17.41 3.08
C SER A 156 -0.16 -18.03 3.39
N ARG A 157 -1.25 -17.45 2.85
CA ARG A 157 -2.62 -17.98 2.92
C ARG A 157 -2.97 -18.93 1.76
N GLY A 158 -1.98 -19.38 1.01
CA GLY A 158 -2.15 -20.38 -0.04
C GLY A 158 -2.47 -19.81 -1.42
N VAL A 159 -2.44 -18.48 -1.60
CA VAL A 159 -2.54 -17.89 -2.94
C VAL A 159 -1.31 -18.26 -3.77
N ASN A 160 -1.52 -18.72 -5.01
CA ASN A 160 -0.42 -19.00 -5.92
C ASN A 160 0.37 -17.71 -6.24
N ALA A 161 1.66 -17.69 -5.86
CA ALA A 161 2.52 -16.53 -6.00
C ALA A 161 2.69 -16.06 -7.45
N ASN A 162 2.74 -16.98 -8.41
CA ASN A 162 2.91 -16.65 -9.83
C ASN A 162 1.64 -16.01 -10.41
N ASP A 163 0.46 -16.54 -10.07
CA ASP A 163 -0.80 -15.97 -10.53
C ASP A 163 -1.02 -14.57 -9.95
N LEU A 164 -0.72 -14.39 -8.66
CA LEU A 164 -0.81 -13.10 -8.00
C LEU A 164 0.18 -12.10 -8.60
N ALA A 165 1.45 -12.50 -8.77
CA ALA A 165 2.47 -11.66 -9.39
C ALA A 165 2.10 -11.29 -10.83
N GLY A 166 1.59 -12.24 -11.61
CA GLY A 166 1.11 -12.01 -12.97
C GLY A 166 -0.08 -11.05 -13.04
N ALA A 167 -0.96 -11.05 -12.03
CA ALA A 167 -2.03 -10.07 -11.90
C ALA A 167 -1.49 -8.68 -11.53
N ILE A 168 -0.57 -8.59 -10.56
CA ILE A 168 0.04 -7.33 -10.11
C ILE A 168 0.82 -6.67 -11.25
N CYS A 169 1.58 -7.43 -12.03
CA CYS A 169 2.36 -6.91 -13.15
C CYS A 169 1.50 -6.29 -14.27
N LYS A 170 0.18 -6.50 -14.28
CA LYS A 170 -0.75 -5.89 -15.24
C LYS A 170 -1.31 -4.55 -14.77
N VAL A 171 -1.17 -4.22 -13.49
CA VAL A 171 -1.65 -2.96 -12.90
C VAL A 171 -0.94 -1.75 -13.49
N ARG A 172 -1.69 -0.67 -13.68
CA ARG A 172 -1.24 0.62 -14.23
C ARG A 172 -1.52 1.82 -13.31
N SER A 173 -2.32 1.64 -12.26
CA SER A 173 -2.68 2.68 -11.31
C SER A 173 -2.83 2.14 -9.89
N GLU A 174 -2.77 3.04 -8.91
CA GLU A 174 -3.08 2.73 -7.51
C GLU A 174 -4.49 2.16 -7.33
N SER A 175 -5.49 2.72 -8.03
CA SER A 175 -6.87 2.24 -7.97
C SER A 175 -7.03 0.81 -8.50
N GLU A 176 -6.32 0.45 -9.56
CA GLU A 176 -6.28 -0.93 -10.07
C GLU A 176 -5.61 -1.89 -9.07
N LEU A 177 -4.58 -1.42 -8.36
CA LEU A 177 -3.90 -2.17 -7.30
C LEU A 177 -4.86 -2.46 -6.13
N MET A 178 -5.59 -1.44 -5.66
CA MET A 178 -6.61 -1.60 -4.62
C MET A 178 -7.73 -2.57 -5.01
N ASN A 179 -8.21 -2.45 -6.26
CA ASN A 179 -9.21 -3.38 -6.80
C ASN A 179 -8.68 -4.81 -6.93
N LEU A 180 -7.40 -4.98 -7.27
CA LEU A 180 -6.74 -6.28 -7.28
C LEU A 180 -6.74 -6.90 -5.89
N TRP A 181 -6.28 -6.18 -4.86
CA TRP A 181 -6.24 -6.70 -3.50
C TRP A 181 -7.62 -7.13 -3.00
N HIS A 182 -8.62 -6.30 -3.20
CA HIS A 182 -10.01 -6.62 -2.83
C HIS A 182 -10.51 -7.90 -3.53
N ARG A 183 -10.25 -8.06 -4.84
CA ARG A 183 -10.64 -9.27 -5.59
C ARG A 183 -9.95 -10.53 -5.10
N TRP A 184 -8.68 -10.44 -4.69
CA TRP A 184 -7.96 -11.60 -4.16
C TRP A 184 -8.39 -11.94 -2.73
N LEU A 185 -8.67 -10.95 -1.89
CA LEU A 185 -9.20 -11.16 -0.54
C LEU A 185 -10.56 -11.86 -0.55
N ILE A 186 -11.44 -11.53 -1.51
CA ILE A 186 -12.75 -12.20 -1.65
C ILE A 186 -12.59 -13.71 -1.87
N LYS A 187 -11.53 -14.14 -2.55
CA LYS A 187 -11.32 -15.55 -2.89
C LYS A 187 -10.72 -16.37 -1.75
N LEU A 188 -10.36 -15.74 -0.64
CA LEU A 188 -9.77 -16.43 0.51
C LEU A 188 -10.84 -17.08 1.37
N ASP A 189 -10.45 -18.19 1.98
CA ASP A 189 -11.15 -18.74 3.12
C ASP A 189 -10.96 -17.83 4.35
N CYS A 190 -12.05 -17.62 5.07
CA CYS A 190 -12.04 -16.93 6.35
C CYS A 190 -11.39 -17.83 7.40
N PRO A 191 -10.72 -17.25 8.42
CA PRO A 191 -10.33 -17.99 9.61
C PRO A 191 -11.51 -18.73 10.25
N PRO A 192 -11.26 -19.83 10.97
CA PRO A 192 -12.32 -20.57 11.67
C PRO A 192 -13.14 -19.67 12.58
N ASN A 193 -14.46 -19.77 12.47
CA ASN A 193 -15.39 -19.07 13.36
C ASN A 193 -15.28 -19.66 14.79
N PRO A 194 -15.39 -18.84 15.85
CA PRO A 194 -15.37 -19.34 17.23
C PRO A 194 -16.49 -20.31 17.58
N ILE A 195 -17.59 -20.28 16.81
CA ILE A 195 -18.74 -21.15 16.99
C ILE A 195 -18.84 -22.11 15.80
N PRO A 196 -18.89 -23.44 16.04
CA PRO A 196 -19.05 -24.41 14.97
C PRO A 196 -20.44 -24.30 14.30
N ALA A 197 -20.52 -24.76 13.06
CA ALA A 197 -21.81 -24.81 12.36
C ALA A 197 -22.81 -25.72 13.09
N SER A 198 -24.08 -25.32 13.11
CA SER A 198 -25.20 -26.10 13.66
C SER A 198 -26.43 -25.95 12.75
N SER A 199 -27.54 -26.61 13.10
CA SER A 199 -28.79 -26.52 12.33
C SER A 199 -29.38 -25.11 12.27
N SER A 200 -29.04 -24.23 13.22
CA SER A 200 -29.54 -22.85 13.29
C SER A 200 -28.44 -21.80 13.14
N PHE A 201 -27.17 -22.19 13.11
CA PHE A 201 -26.03 -21.25 13.07
C PHE A 201 -25.07 -21.64 11.95
N THR A 202 -24.94 -20.77 10.95
CA THR A 202 -24.09 -20.98 9.77
C THR A 202 -22.95 -19.96 9.75
N PRO A 203 -21.73 -20.35 10.14
CA PRO A 203 -20.54 -19.52 10.00
C PRO A 203 -20.25 -19.15 8.54
N VAL A 204 -19.80 -17.92 8.31
CA VAL A 204 -19.24 -17.49 7.02
C VAL A 204 -17.83 -18.06 6.88
N ARG A 205 -17.56 -18.75 5.77
CA ARG A 205 -16.32 -19.51 5.54
C ARG A 205 -15.40 -18.88 4.51
N SER A 206 -15.87 -17.95 3.70
CA SER A 206 -15.04 -17.28 2.70
C SER A 206 -15.41 -15.81 2.51
N GLY A 207 -14.51 -15.05 1.88
CA GLY A 207 -14.79 -13.66 1.50
C GLY A 207 -15.95 -13.54 0.50
N GLU A 208 -16.11 -14.51 -0.40
CA GLU A 208 -17.21 -14.58 -1.36
C GLU A 208 -18.56 -14.80 -0.66
N GLU A 209 -18.60 -15.71 0.32
CA GLU A 209 -19.78 -15.90 1.16
C GLU A 209 -20.13 -14.62 1.93
N LEU A 210 -19.14 -13.93 2.50
CA LEU A 210 -19.36 -12.68 3.22
C LEU A 210 -19.98 -11.59 2.32
N VAL A 211 -19.42 -11.40 1.13
CA VAL A 211 -19.91 -10.39 0.17
C VAL A 211 -21.31 -10.76 -0.33
N SER A 212 -21.54 -12.03 -0.63
CA SER A 212 -22.86 -12.53 -1.05
C SER A 212 -23.91 -12.36 0.04
N LEU A 213 -23.53 -12.64 1.30
CA LEU A 213 -24.38 -12.44 2.46
C LEU A 213 -24.71 -10.97 2.68
N ALA A 214 -23.72 -10.09 2.58
CA ALA A 214 -23.92 -8.65 2.72
C ALA A 214 -24.91 -8.10 1.68
N LYS A 215 -24.81 -8.58 0.43
CA LYS A 215 -25.78 -8.27 -0.64
C LYS A 215 -27.17 -8.81 -0.33
N ARG A 216 -27.29 -10.07 0.12
CA ARG A 216 -28.56 -10.71 0.50
C ARG A 216 -29.27 -9.91 1.60
N PHE A 217 -28.53 -9.54 2.65
CA PHE A 217 -29.05 -8.74 3.75
C PHE A 217 -29.14 -7.25 3.44
N ARG A 218 -28.61 -6.77 2.30
CA ARG A 218 -28.51 -5.34 1.97
C ARG A 218 -27.91 -4.52 3.11
N ASN A 219 -26.80 -5.00 3.67
CA ASN A 219 -26.11 -4.36 4.78
C ASN A 219 -24.64 -4.06 4.44
N CYS A 220 -23.92 -3.47 5.38
CA CYS A 220 -22.51 -3.11 5.23
C CYS A 220 -21.54 -4.28 5.52
N GLY A 221 -21.99 -5.53 5.51
CA GLY A 221 -21.20 -6.71 5.89
C GLY A 221 -19.89 -6.85 5.11
N ALA A 222 -19.87 -6.46 3.84
CA ALA A 222 -18.68 -6.51 3.00
C ALA A 222 -17.53 -5.60 3.50
N ARG A 223 -17.83 -4.56 4.30
CA ARG A 223 -16.82 -3.68 4.90
C ARG A 223 -15.97 -4.39 5.97
N TYR A 224 -16.42 -5.54 6.47
CA TYR A 224 -15.72 -6.32 7.48
C TYR A 224 -14.80 -7.38 6.88
N LEU A 225 -14.59 -7.40 5.55
CA LEU A 225 -13.75 -8.41 4.91
C LEU A 225 -12.33 -8.46 5.51
N LEU A 226 -11.67 -7.31 5.67
CA LEU A 226 -10.33 -7.27 6.25
C LEU A 226 -10.28 -7.69 7.72
N PRO A 227 -11.11 -7.14 8.64
CA PRO A 227 -11.17 -7.61 10.03
C PRO A 227 -11.48 -9.12 10.16
N VAL A 228 -12.37 -9.65 9.31
CA VAL A 228 -12.67 -11.08 9.28
C VAL A 228 -11.45 -11.87 8.82
N MET A 229 -10.79 -11.44 7.75
CA MET A 229 -9.56 -12.09 7.29
C MET A 229 -8.46 -12.02 8.34
N ALA A 230 -8.32 -10.91 9.06
CA ALA A 230 -7.36 -10.75 10.15
C ALA A 230 -7.66 -11.62 11.38
N GLY A 231 -8.85 -12.25 11.45
CA GLY A 231 -9.29 -13.02 12.61
C GLY A 231 -9.70 -12.16 13.80
N GLU A 232 -9.87 -10.85 13.59
CA GLU A 232 -10.36 -9.90 14.58
C GLU A 232 -11.88 -9.97 14.71
N ASP A 233 -12.55 -10.20 13.58
CA ASP A 233 -13.99 -10.35 13.49
C ASP A 233 -14.37 -11.73 12.95
N ALA A 234 -15.58 -12.18 13.25
CA ALA A 234 -16.18 -13.38 12.65
C ALA A 234 -17.64 -13.13 12.34
N MET A 235 -18.11 -13.66 11.21
CA MET A 235 -19.47 -13.46 10.73
C MET A 235 -20.20 -14.80 10.63
N ALA A 236 -21.50 -14.79 10.90
CA ALA A 236 -22.37 -15.95 10.77
C ALA A 236 -23.82 -15.54 10.46
N VAL A 237 -24.64 -16.51 10.12
CA VAL A 237 -26.10 -16.37 10.01
C VAL A 237 -26.76 -17.23 11.08
N MET A 238 -27.69 -16.64 11.83
CA MET A 238 -28.59 -17.36 12.71
C MET A 238 -29.97 -17.46 12.08
N GLU A 239 -30.58 -18.65 12.12
CA GLU A 239 -31.95 -18.92 11.66
C GLU A 239 -32.80 -19.43 12.82
N HIS A 240 -33.98 -18.84 13.01
CA HIS A 240 -34.94 -19.27 14.04
C HIS A 240 -36.35 -18.81 13.66
N GLY A 241 -37.34 -19.71 13.75
CA GLY A 241 -38.75 -19.36 13.52
C GLY A 241 -39.06 -18.83 12.11
N GLY A 242 -38.29 -19.22 11.09
CA GLY A 242 -38.42 -18.70 9.73
C GLY A 242 -37.79 -17.33 9.50
N GLU A 243 -37.18 -16.74 10.52
CA GLU A 243 -36.40 -15.51 10.42
C GLU A 243 -34.89 -15.81 10.35
N SER A 244 -34.12 -14.87 9.77
CA SER A 244 -32.67 -14.95 9.76
C SER A 244 -32.03 -13.61 10.12
N ALA A 245 -30.88 -13.67 10.80
CA ALA A 245 -30.06 -12.51 11.13
C ALA A 245 -28.58 -12.79 10.89
N MET A 246 -27.86 -11.77 10.45
CA MET A 246 -26.41 -11.76 10.41
C MET A 246 -25.88 -11.46 11.81
N VAL A 247 -24.92 -12.27 12.26
CA VAL A 247 -24.27 -12.16 13.56
C VAL A 247 -22.84 -11.68 13.34
N HIS A 248 -22.47 -10.59 14.02
CA HIS A 248 -21.12 -10.04 14.01
C HIS A 248 -20.47 -10.29 15.37
N LEU A 249 -19.40 -11.05 15.35
CA LEU A 249 -18.56 -11.34 16.52
C LEU A 249 -17.24 -10.61 16.38
N ARG A 250 -16.71 -10.11 17.49
CA ARG A 250 -15.39 -9.45 17.57
C ARG A 250 -14.56 -10.06 18.69
N PHE A 251 -13.30 -10.33 18.41
CA PHE A 251 -12.33 -10.76 19.40
C PHE A 251 -11.69 -9.52 20.04
N SER A 252 -11.89 -9.36 21.36
CA SER A 252 -11.31 -8.24 22.10
C SER A 252 -11.08 -8.64 23.57
N GLU A 253 -9.99 -8.16 24.15
CA GLU A 253 -9.59 -8.48 25.54
C GLU A 253 -9.54 -10.00 25.82
N GLY A 254 -9.06 -10.77 24.83
CA GLY A 254 -8.88 -12.22 24.95
C GLY A 254 -10.17 -13.04 24.89
N ARG A 255 -11.31 -12.44 24.51
CA ARG A 255 -12.61 -13.14 24.40
C ARG A 255 -13.38 -12.70 23.17
N TRP A 256 -14.19 -13.62 22.64
CA TRP A 256 -15.17 -13.29 21.61
C TRP A 256 -16.38 -12.60 22.22
N ARG A 257 -16.86 -11.54 21.56
CA ARG A 257 -18.01 -10.74 21.97
C ARG A 257 -18.98 -10.61 20.82
N CYS A 258 -20.28 -10.60 21.12
CA CYS A 258 -21.31 -10.25 20.14
C CYS A 258 -21.33 -8.73 19.98
N GLU A 259 -20.85 -8.23 18.83
CA GLU A 259 -20.84 -6.80 18.52
C GLU A 259 -22.20 -6.34 17.99
N GLY A 260 -22.87 -7.20 17.19
CA GLY A 260 -24.15 -6.84 16.61
C GLY A 260 -24.91 -8.02 16.01
N VAL A 261 -26.22 -7.81 15.89
CA VAL A 261 -27.15 -8.75 15.27
C VAL A 261 -28.08 -7.98 14.36
N TYR A 262 -28.06 -8.31 13.07
CA TYR A 262 -28.67 -7.49 12.03
C TYR A 262 -29.58 -8.32 11.14
N GLY A 263 -30.86 -7.97 11.09
CA GLY A 263 -31.79 -8.42 10.07
C GLY A 263 -31.55 -7.73 8.72
N PRO A 264 -32.38 -8.02 7.71
CA PRO A 264 -32.30 -7.37 6.41
C PRO A 264 -32.38 -5.84 6.50
N ARG A 265 -31.54 -5.13 5.73
CA ARG A 265 -31.38 -3.67 5.75
C ARG A 265 -31.03 -3.12 7.13
N ASN A 266 -30.26 -3.88 7.92
CA ASN A 266 -29.91 -3.57 9.31
C ASN A 266 -31.12 -3.43 10.25
N SER A 267 -32.26 -4.04 9.91
CA SER A 267 -33.42 -4.05 10.81
C SER A 267 -33.11 -4.84 12.07
N PRO A 268 -33.69 -4.47 13.23
CA PRO A 268 -33.54 -5.27 14.43
C PRO A 268 -34.31 -6.60 14.27
N PRO A 269 -33.68 -7.76 14.54
CA PRO A 269 -34.37 -9.04 14.53
C PRO A 269 -35.41 -9.16 15.65
N SER A 270 -36.36 -10.09 15.51
CA SER A 270 -37.38 -10.35 16.54
C SER A 270 -36.76 -10.69 17.90
N SER A 271 -37.54 -10.52 18.98
CA SER A 271 -37.09 -10.91 20.32
C SER A 271 -36.79 -12.40 20.39
N ALA A 272 -37.64 -13.24 19.79
CA ALA A 272 -37.45 -14.70 19.78
C ALA A 272 -36.13 -15.11 19.12
N LEU A 273 -35.80 -14.55 17.93
CA LEU A 273 -34.53 -14.84 17.26
C LEU A 273 -33.32 -14.34 18.07
N ARG A 274 -33.42 -13.17 18.73
CA ARG A 274 -32.35 -12.64 19.58
C ARG A 274 -32.13 -13.49 20.83
N GLU A 275 -33.20 -13.90 21.50
CA GLU A 275 -33.12 -14.76 22.69
C GLU A 275 -32.49 -16.11 22.33
N ALA A 276 -32.95 -16.76 21.25
CA ALA A 276 -32.36 -18.01 20.77
C ALA A 276 -30.88 -17.85 20.37
N LEU A 277 -30.53 -16.74 19.73
CA LEU A 277 -29.14 -16.43 19.39
C LEU A 277 -28.28 -16.25 20.64
N TYR A 278 -28.70 -15.42 21.59
CA TYR A 278 -27.89 -15.12 22.77
C TYR A 278 -27.66 -16.36 23.63
N GLU A 279 -28.69 -17.21 23.78
CA GLU A 279 -28.53 -18.50 24.43
C GLU A 279 -27.53 -19.40 23.67
N HIS A 280 -27.54 -19.38 22.34
CA HIS A 280 -26.54 -20.09 21.53
C HIS A 280 -25.13 -19.53 21.73
N LEU A 281 -24.95 -18.21 21.69
CA LEU A 281 -23.65 -17.54 21.88
C LEU A 281 -23.07 -17.81 23.28
N GLU A 282 -23.89 -17.72 24.33
CA GLU A 282 -23.47 -17.96 25.72
C GLU A 282 -23.01 -19.40 25.94
N ARG A 283 -23.70 -20.39 25.36
CA ARG A 283 -23.26 -21.81 25.40
C ARG A 283 -21.88 -22.02 24.78
N HIS A 284 -21.47 -21.15 23.86
CA HIS A 284 -20.15 -21.18 23.21
C HIS A 284 -19.16 -20.16 23.81
N ASN A 285 -19.41 -19.67 25.03
CA ASN A 285 -18.56 -18.71 25.75
C ASN A 285 -18.33 -17.37 25.01
N VAL A 286 -19.24 -17.00 24.11
CA VAL A 286 -19.24 -15.66 23.51
C VAL A 286 -19.96 -14.70 24.44
N VAL A 287 -19.30 -13.58 24.76
CA VAL A 287 -19.86 -12.56 25.65
C VAL A 287 -20.95 -11.80 24.91
N VAL A 288 -22.18 -11.90 25.41
CA VAL A 288 -23.30 -11.09 24.94
C VAL A 288 -23.43 -9.87 25.84
N LEU A 289 -23.16 -8.68 25.31
CA LEU A 289 -23.50 -7.44 26.02
C LEU A 289 -25.00 -7.23 25.88
N SER A 290 -25.76 -7.79 26.81
CA SER A 290 -27.18 -7.51 26.90
C SER A 290 -27.37 -5.99 27.04
N ALA A 291 -28.09 -5.36 26.10
CA ALA A 291 -28.50 -3.96 26.21
C ALA A 291 -29.24 -3.67 27.55
N SER A 292 -29.70 -4.72 28.25
CA SER A 292 -30.37 -4.70 29.55
C SER A 292 -29.53 -4.25 30.75
N ARG A 293 -28.32 -3.71 30.56
CA ARG A 293 -27.59 -3.01 31.65
C ARG A 293 -27.10 -1.61 31.29
N ARG A 294 -27.65 -0.96 30.25
CA ARG A 294 -27.50 0.50 30.18
C ARG A 294 -28.35 1.09 31.31
N LYS A 295 -27.71 1.65 32.34
CA LYS A 295 -28.42 2.42 33.38
C LYS A 295 -29.32 3.43 32.68
N PRO A 296 -30.60 3.57 33.10
CA PRO A 296 -31.49 4.58 32.55
C PRO A 296 -30.78 5.92 32.54
N SER A 297 -30.69 6.52 31.36
CA SER A 297 -30.10 7.83 31.14
C SER A 297 -31.23 8.84 31.04
N GLU A 298 -31.07 10.01 31.64
CA GLU A 298 -31.97 11.16 31.43
C GLU A 298 -32.17 11.49 29.93
N TRP A 299 -31.20 11.10 29.09
CA TRP A 299 -31.21 11.29 27.64
C TRP A 299 -31.98 10.21 26.86
N ASP A 300 -32.47 9.14 27.50
CA ASP A 300 -33.16 8.05 26.81
C ASP A 300 -34.50 8.49 26.20
N SER A 301 -35.17 9.47 26.80
CA SER A 301 -36.38 10.09 26.23
C SER A 301 -36.08 10.84 24.93
N LEU A 302 -34.98 11.59 24.87
CA LEU A 302 -34.52 12.27 23.65
C LEU A 302 -34.09 11.27 22.57
N ARG A 303 -33.34 10.22 22.93
CA ARG A 303 -32.96 9.15 21.98
C ARG A 303 -34.17 8.47 21.35
N ARG A 304 -35.24 8.22 22.13
CA ARG A 304 -36.49 7.63 21.62
C ARG A 304 -37.17 8.53 20.59
N LEU A 305 -37.18 9.84 20.83
CA LEU A 305 -37.76 10.82 19.90
C LEU A 305 -36.88 11.03 18.65
N MET A 306 -35.55 10.94 18.79
CA MET A 306 -34.60 11.13 17.69
C MET A 306 -34.41 9.90 16.81
N ARG A 307 -34.77 8.70 17.28
CA ARG A 307 -34.66 7.45 16.50
C ARG A 307 -35.46 7.46 15.19
N HIS A 308 -36.51 8.28 15.08
CA HIS A 308 -37.24 8.47 13.83
C HIS A 308 -36.55 9.42 12.82
N ARG A 309 -35.53 10.19 13.23
CA ARG A 309 -34.82 11.14 12.36
C ARG A 309 -33.37 10.76 12.05
N MET A 310 -32.77 9.80 12.76
CA MET A 310 -31.35 9.45 12.59
C MET A 310 -31.07 8.34 11.55
N LEU A 311 -32.09 7.84 10.84
CA LEU A 311 -31.90 6.87 9.75
C LEU A 311 -31.80 7.50 8.36
N ASP A 312 -31.96 8.82 8.23
CA ASP A 312 -31.66 9.57 7.02
C ASP A 312 -30.29 10.24 7.17
N PHE A 313 -29.23 9.46 7.02
CA PHE A 313 -27.95 10.00 6.58
C PHE A 313 -27.76 9.54 5.14
N ASP A 314 -28.40 10.26 4.23
CA ASP A 314 -27.89 10.40 2.87
C ASP A 314 -26.52 11.08 2.99
N PHE A 315 -25.48 10.32 2.70
CA PHE A 315 -24.22 10.89 2.23
C PHE A 315 -24.14 10.53 0.75
N ASP A 316 -24.03 11.58 -0.07
CA ASP A 316 -23.86 11.54 -1.52
C ASP A 316 -22.85 10.48 -2.01
#